data_AF-A0A427TUX4-F1
#
_entry.id   AF-A0A427TUX4-F1
#
_cell.length_a   1.000
_cell.length_b   1.000
_cell.length_c   1.000
_cell.angle_alpha   90.00
_cell.angle_beta   90.00
_cell.angle_gamma   90.00
#
_symmetry.space_group_name_H-M   'P 1'
#
loop_
_entity.id
_entity.type
_entity.pdbx_description
1 polymer ?
#
loop_
_entity_poly.entity_id
_entity_poly.type
_entity_poly.pdbx_seq_one_letter_code
_entity_poly.pdbx_strand_id
1 'polypeptide(L)'
;MKKSFELEDSFRSLNHIPRSEIQKRKTYNTILQASKNPKRYRYIFSHWTGVFLTFAMILACTAFLLVQVLNPAYGEQTAAKPAELLTASDIVVTYMTKSVSGDIFSLQSNLTRKGVSIIDDPVWMKTMNDAVNSRKAETNAPVMGDSYDLLLFYDNRKPDKCKLWVHNGEVYLKRIKETKVYKIDSGKSVFVTNLIDKIEKQAAF
;
A
#
# COMPACT_ATOMS: atom_id res chain seq x y z
N MET A 1 -14.46 38.95 -48.29
CA MET A 1 -15.30 39.80 -49.16
C MET A 1 -16.12 39.04 -50.21
N LYS A 2 -15.77 37.82 -50.64
CA LYS A 2 -16.56 37.08 -51.66
C LYS A 2 -18.01 36.70 -51.24
N LYS A 3 -18.24 36.33 -49.98
CA LYS A 3 -19.56 35.85 -49.52
C LYS A 3 -20.67 36.91 -49.45
N SER A 4 -20.32 38.19 -49.27
CA SER A 4 -21.33 39.26 -49.25
C SER A 4 -21.86 39.56 -50.65
N PHE A 5 -21.00 39.45 -51.67
CA PHE A 5 -21.38 39.63 -53.07
C PHE A 5 -22.34 38.53 -53.57
N GLU A 6 -22.12 37.27 -53.20
CA GLU A 6 -23.01 36.15 -53.57
C GLU A 6 -24.42 36.28 -52.95
N LEU A 7 -24.51 36.86 -51.76
CA LEU A 7 -25.81 37.16 -51.13
C LEU A 7 -26.54 38.28 -51.88
N GLU A 8 -25.83 39.35 -52.27
CA GLU A 8 -26.40 40.47 -53.03
C GLU A 8 -26.97 40.06 -54.39
N ASP A 9 -26.28 39.20 -55.13
CA ASP A 9 -26.79 38.65 -56.40
C ASP A 9 -28.01 37.73 -56.19
N SER A 10 -28.03 36.96 -55.09
CA SER A 10 -29.19 36.13 -54.71
C SER A 10 -30.42 36.98 -54.33
N PHE A 11 -30.24 38.20 -53.83
CA PHE A 11 -31.35 39.13 -53.55
C PHE A 11 -31.85 39.85 -54.79
N ARG A 12 -31.00 40.02 -55.81
CA ARG A 12 -31.39 40.65 -57.08
C ARG A 12 -32.47 39.85 -57.81
N SER A 13 -32.44 38.51 -57.71
CA SER A 13 -33.46 37.62 -58.28
C SER A 13 -34.81 37.70 -57.56
N LEU A 14 -34.85 38.15 -56.30
CA LEU A 14 -36.06 38.28 -55.48
C LEU A 14 -36.79 39.62 -55.68
N ASN A 15 -36.22 40.55 -56.46
CA ASN A 15 -36.83 41.86 -56.75
C ASN A 15 -38.07 41.80 -57.64
N HIS A 16 -38.31 40.67 -58.32
CA HIS A 16 -39.48 40.47 -59.18
C HIS A 16 -40.77 40.20 -58.39
N ILE A 17 -40.69 39.99 -57.06
CA ILE A 17 -41.87 39.80 -56.22
C ILE A 17 -42.42 41.18 -55.81
N PRO A 18 -43.69 41.51 -56.13
CA PRO A 18 -44.27 42.80 -55.78
C PRO A 18 -44.48 42.90 -54.26
N ARG A 19 -43.53 43.53 -53.57
CA ARG A 19 -43.54 43.80 -52.13
C ARG A 19 -43.03 45.20 -51.86
N SER A 20 -43.42 45.79 -50.72
CA SER A 20 -42.95 47.11 -50.34
C SER A 20 -41.45 47.10 -50.02
N GLU A 21 -40.76 48.20 -50.34
CA GLU A 21 -39.32 48.35 -50.09
C GLU A 21 -38.95 48.19 -48.61
N ILE A 22 -39.88 48.52 -47.70
CA ILE A 22 -39.72 48.34 -46.25
C ILE A 22 -39.66 46.85 -45.89
N GLN A 23 -40.50 46.01 -46.51
CA GLN A 23 -40.47 44.57 -46.28
C GLN A 23 -39.18 43.95 -46.80
N LYS A 24 -38.69 44.39 -47.98
CA LYS A 24 -37.42 43.91 -48.54
C LYS A 24 -36.24 44.20 -47.61
N ARG A 25 -36.14 45.43 -47.10
CA ARG A 25 -35.10 45.83 -46.13
C ARG A 25 -35.19 45.02 -44.83
N LYS A 26 -36.39 44.75 -44.33
CA LYS A 26 -36.60 43.96 -43.11
C LYS A 26 -36.14 42.51 -43.31
N THR A 27 -36.53 41.88 -44.41
CA THR A 27 -36.11 40.51 -44.75
C THR A 27 -34.60 40.40 -44.94
N TYR A 28 -33.98 41.35 -45.64
CA TYR A 28 -32.53 41.40 -45.81
C TYR A 28 -31.80 41.45 -44.46
N ASN A 29 -32.21 42.36 -43.56
CA ASN A 29 -31.61 42.48 -42.24
C ASN A 29 -31.80 41.22 -41.37
N THR A 30 -32.96 40.58 -41.42
CA THR A 30 -33.22 39.33 -40.70
C THR A 30 -32.30 38.20 -41.16
N ILE A 31 -32.10 38.05 -42.47
CA ILE A 31 -31.20 37.02 -43.03
C ILE A 31 -29.74 37.33 -42.69
N LEU A 32 -29.34 38.60 -42.75
CA LEU A 32 -27.98 39.03 -42.43
C LEU A 32 -27.65 38.78 -40.95
N GLN A 33 -28.61 38.99 -40.05
CA GLN A 33 -28.51 38.61 -38.64
C GLN A 33 -28.51 37.09 -38.44
N ALA A 34 -29.33 36.33 -39.17
CA ALA A 34 -29.35 34.87 -39.09
C ALA A 34 -28.05 34.22 -39.60
N SER A 35 -27.35 34.84 -40.56
CA SER A 35 -26.06 34.34 -41.06
C SER A 35 -24.90 34.56 -40.08
N LYS A 36 -25.02 35.53 -39.15
CA LYS A 36 -24.09 35.72 -38.05
C LYS A 36 -24.33 34.67 -36.96
N ASN A 37 -23.88 33.44 -37.22
CA ASN A 37 -23.91 32.33 -36.26
C ASN A 37 -23.19 32.68 -34.94
N PRO A 38 -23.85 32.62 -33.75
CA PRO A 38 -23.19 32.77 -32.46
C PRO A 38 -22.67 31.42 -31.92
N LYS A 39 -22.21 30.49 -32.79
CA LYS A 39 -21.93 29.09 -32.41
C LYS A 39 -20.45 28.73 -32.21
N ARG A 40 -19.51 29.67 -32.30
CA ARG A 40 -18.06 29.35 -32.27
C ARG A 40 -17.44 29.24 -30.87
N TYR A 41 -17.99 29.87 -29.84
CA TYR A 41 -17.34 29.89 -28.51
C TYR A 41 -17.57 28.63 -27.68
N ARG A 42 -18.65 27.88 -27.90
CA ARG A 42 -18.98 26.68 -27.11
C ARG A 42 -18.17 25.43 -27.48
N TYR A 43 -17.55 25.42 -28.66
CA TYR A 43 -16.78 24.26 -29.14
C TYR A 43 -15.36 24.22 -28.54
N ILE A 44 -14.75 25.39 -28.33
CA ILE A 44 -13.36 25.49 -27.84
C ILE A 44 -13.27 25.12 -26.34
N PHE A 45 -14.26 25.53 -25.54
CA PHE A 45 -14.33 25.17 -24.12
C PHE A 45 -14.68 23.70 -23.86
N SER A 46 -15.27 22.99 -24.83
CA SER A 46 -15.65 21.58 -24.67
C SER A 46 -14.49 20.60 -24.80
N HIS A 47 -13.40 20.96 -25.49
CA HIS A 47 -12.26 20.06 -25.70
C HIS A 47 -11.16 20.26 -24.67
N TRP A 48 -11.01 21.47 -24.12
CA TRP A 48 -9.98 21.76 -23.12
C TRP A 48 -10.24 21.03 -21.81
N THR A 49 -11.49 21.01 -21.34
CA THR A 49 -11.87 20.28 -20.12
C THR A 49 -11.63 18.77 -20.25
N GLY A 50 -11.88 18.19 -21.43
CA GLY A 50 -11.59 16.79 -21.71
C GLY A 50 -10.09 16.48 -21.67
N VAL A 51 -9.26 17.31 -22.30
CA VAL A 51 -7.79 17.12 -22.31
C VAL A 51 -7.21 17.24 -20.89
N PHE A 52 -7.61 18.24 -20.11
CA PHE A 52 -7.15 18.37 -18.72
C PHE A 52 -7.58 17.19 -17.84
N LEU A 53 -8.80 16.69 -18.02
CA LEU A 53 -9.28 15.50 -17.30
C LEU A 53 -8.47 14.26 -17.67
N THR A 54 -8.19 14.04 -18.96
CA THR A 54 -7.35 12.92 -19.40
C THR A 54 -5.93 13.00 -18.86
N PHE A 55 -5.34 14.21 -18.83
CA PHE A 55 -4.00 14.41 -18.29
C PHE A 55 -3.95 14.16 -16.79
N ALA A 56 -4.96 14.62 -16.03
CA ALA A 56 -5.08 14.36 -14.60
C ALA A 56 -5.24 12.86 -14.28
N MET A 57 -6.03 12.14 -15.08
CA MET A 57 -6.21 10.69 -14.93
C MET A 57 -4.92 9.92 -15.23
N ILE A 58 -4.19 10.28 -16.30
CA ILE A 58 -2.90 9.68 -16.60
C ILE A 58 -1.92 9.92 -15.46
N LEU A 59 -1.83 11.16 -14.96
CA LEU A 59 -0.95 11.51 -13.84
C LEU A 59 -1.28 10.71 -12.57
N ALA A 60 -2.56 10.61 -12.23
CA ALA A 60 -3.03 9.82 -11.09
C ALA A 60 -2.70 8.32 -11.25
N CYS A 61 -2.92 7.75 -12.43
CA CYS A 61 -2.57 6.36 -12.72
C CYS A 61 -1.06 6.14 -12.67
N THR A 62 -0.24 7.05 -13.23
CA THR A 62 1.22 6.93 -13.17
C THR A 62 1.77 7.07 -11.76
N ALA A 63 1.19 7.96 -10.94
CA ALA A 63 1.57 8.11 -9.54
C ALA A 63 1.18 6.86 -8.73
N PHE A 64 -0.01 6.30 -8.97
CA PHE A 64 -0.44 5.04 -8.36
C PHE A 64 0.47 3.88 -8.75
N LEU A 65 0.80 3.74 -10.04
CA LEU A 65 1.72 2.70 -10.51
C LEU A 65 3.13 2.89 -9.95
N LEU A 66 3.66 4.12 -9.88
CA LEU A 66 4.96 4.39 -9.24
C LEU A 66 4.95 4.04 -7.76
N VAL A 67 3.88 4.36 -7.04
CA VAL A 67 3.71 3.96 -5.63
C VAL A 67 3.69 2.44 -5.50
N GLN A 68 3.00 1.73 -6.39
CA GLN A 68 2.96 0.26 -6.40
C GLN A 68 4.29 -0.38 -6.83
N VAL A 69 5.08 0.26 -7.68
CA VAL A 69 6.40 -0.25 -8.09
C VAL A 69 7.45 0.01 -7.02
N LEU A 70 7.42 1.18 -6.36
CA LEU A 70 8.34 1.53 -5.27
C LEU A 70 7.97 0.85 -3.95
N ASN A 71 6.68 0.58 -3.72
CA ASN A 71 6.16 -0.18 -2.59
C ASN A 71 5.22 -1.26 -3.15
N PRO A 72 5.73 -2.40 -3.63
CA PRO A 72 4.87 -3.51 -4.05
C PRO A 72 4.00 -3.92 -2.87
N ALA A 73 2.71 -3.56 -2.96
CA ALA A 73 1.70 -4.06 -2.06
C ALA A 73 1.63 -5.58 -2.27
N TYR A 74 2.33 -6.32 -1.42
CA TYR A 74 1.90 -7.67 -1.08
C TYR A 74 0.41 -7.58 -0.78
N GLY A 75 -0.38 -8.36 -1.54
CA GLY A 75 -1.82 -8.17 -1.70
C GLY A 75 -2.62 -7.99 -0.41
N GLU A 76 -3.78 -7.36 -0.60
CA GLU A 76 -4.88 -7.17 0.38
C GLU A 76 -4.70 -6.05 1.41
N GLN A 77 -4.50 -4.81 0.97
CA GLN A 77 -4.77 -3.63 1.81
C GLN A 77 -5.57 -2.58 1.06
N THR A 78 -6.89 -2.78 1.03
CA THR A 78 -7.86 -1.70 0.84
C THR A 78 -9.00 -1.90 1.81
N ALA A 79 -8.82 -1.40 3.04
CA ALA A 79 -9.80 -0.60 3.80
C ALA A 79 -9.34 -0.53 5.27
N ALA A 80 -9.39 0.67 5.84
CA ALA A 80 -9.20 0.99 7.26
C ALA A 80 -7.77 0.88 7.83
N LYS A 81 -6.94 1.90 7.54
CA LYS A 81 -6.06 2.46 8.58
C LYS A 81 -6.84 3.52 9.34
N PRO A 82 -7.30 3.20 10.56
CA PRO A 82 -7.07 4.11 11.67
C PRO A 82 -6.55 3.28 12.84
N ALA A 83 -5.31 3.51 13.27
CA ALA A 83 -4.84 3.18 14.61
C ALA A 83 -5.51 1.94 15.22
N GLU A 84 -5.36 0.77 14.58
CA GLU A 84 -5.69 -0.49 15.23
C GLU A 84 -4.88 -0.48 16.51
N LEU A 85 -5.60 -0.26 17.60
CA LEU A 85 -5.29 -0.78 18.91
C LEU A 85 -4.49 -2.06 18.69
N LEU A 86 -3.17 -1.93 18.85
CA LEU A 86 -2.36 -3.00 19.43
C LEU A 86 -2.93 -3.17 20.85
N THR A 87 -4.17 -3.65 20.98
CA THR A 87 -4.53 -4.53 22.07
C THR A 87 -3.48 -5.60 21.96
N ALA A 88 -2.48 -5.53 22.83
CA ALA A 88 -1.36 -6.43 22.88
C ALA A 88 -1.94 -7.84 23.02
N SER A 89 -2.19 -8.48 21.88
CA SER A 89 -2.71 -9.84 21.86
C SER A 89 -1.62 -10.66 22.52
N ASP A 90 -1.96 -11.36 23.59
CA ASP A 90 -0.97 -12.15 24.29
C ASP A 90 -0.54 -13.33 23.43
N ILE A 91 0.75 -13.66 23.53
CA ILE A 91 1.29 -14.85 22.88
C ILE A 91 0.77 -16.05 23.68
N VAL A 92 0.11 -16.97 22.99
CA VAL A 92 -0.50 -18.16 23.59
C VAL A 92 0.44 -19.35 23.51
N VAL A 93 1.16 -19.49 22.39
CA VAL A 93 2.12 -20.58 22.18
C VAL A 93 3.22 -20.13 21.23
N THR A 94 4.42 -20.63 21.46
CA THR A 94 5.57 -20.43 20.57
C THR A 94 6.05 -21.78 20.04
N TYR A 95 6.21 -21.87 18.72
CA TYR A 95 6.94 -22.98 18.11
C TYR A 95 8.35 -22.52 17.79
N MET A 96 9.34 -23.34 18.13
CA MET A 96 10.75 -23.04 17.94
C MET A 96 11.44 -24.17 17.19
N THR A 97 12.34 -23.82 16.26
CA THR A 97 13.28 -24.77 15.67
C THR A 97 14.63 -24.10 15.43
N LYS A 98 15.70 -24.88 15.38
CA LYS A 98 17.02 -24.36 15.03
C LYS A 98 17.00 -23.91 13.57
N SER A 99 17.43 -22.69 13.33
CA SER A 99 17.40 -22.12 11.98
C SER A 99 18.55 -22.67 11.14
N VAL A 100 18.26 -22.88 9.86
CA VAL A 100 19.26 -23.30 8.86
C VAL A 100 20.10 -22.10 8.37
N SER A 101 19.55 -20.89 8.44
CA SER A 101 20.21 -19.66 7.96
C SER A 101 19.60 -18.41 8.59
N GLY A 102 20.38 -17.34 8.73
CA GLY A 102 19.91 -16.04 9.22
C GLY A 102 18.88 -15.34 8.31
N ASP A 103 18.78 -15.73 7.04
CA ASP A 103 17.89 -15.06 6.07
C ASP A 103 16.62 -15.86 5.74
N ILE A 104 16.66 -17.18 5.95
CA ILE A 104 15.58 -18.09 5.57
C ILE A 104 14.84 -18.56 6.82
N PHE A 105 13.51 -18.44 6.82
CA PHE A 105 12.68 -19.02 7.87
C PHE A 105 12.36 -20.48 7.55
N SER A 106 12.84 -21.38 8.40
CA SER A 106 12.78 -22.82 8.16
C SER A 106 11.54 -23.50 8.75
N LEU A 107 10.82 -22.83 9.67
CA LEU A 107 9.67 -23.39 10.36
C LEU A 107 8.47 -23.48 9.38
N GLN A 108 8.22 -24.70 8.89
CA GLN A 108 7.14 -25.01 7.96
C GLN A 108 5.80 -25.21 8.69
N SER A 109 4.69 -25.22 7.94
CA SER A 109 3.33 -25.41 8.47
C SER A 109 3.11 -26.73 9.22
N ASN A 110 3.98 -27.72 9.03
CA ASN A 110 3.91 -28.99 9.74
C ASN A 110 4.64 -28.90 11.09
N LEU A 111 3.92 -28.42 12.10
CA LEU A 111 4.42 -28.10 13.44
C LEU A 111 4.67 -29.33 14.33
N THR A 112 4.33 -30.54 13.87
CA THR A 112 4.56 -31.80 14.59
C THR A 112 5.84 -32.52 14.14
N ARG A 113 6.65 -31.89 13.28
CA ARG A 113 7.90 -32.46 12.78
C ARG A 113 8.96 -32.58 13.88
N LYS A 114 9.75 -33.66 13.84
CA LYS A 114 10.95 -33.84 14.70
C LYS A 114 11.88 -32.61 14.58
N GLY A 115 12.29 -32.06 15.72
CA GLY A 115 13.12 -30.85 15.79
C GLY A 115 12.35 -29.54 15.93
N VAL A 116 11.02 -29.58 16.01
CA VAL A 116 10.19 -28.43 16.43
C VAL A 116 9.80 -28.62 17.89
N SER A 117 10.04 -27.60 18.69
CA SER A 117 9.69 -27.56 20.12
C SER A 117 8.53 -26.61 20.33
N ILE A 118 7.54 -27.07 21.09
CA ILE A 118 6.38 -26.28 21.52
C ILE A 118 6.72 -25.71 22.89
N ILE A 119 6.66 -24.39 23.02
CA ILE A 119 6.88 -23.67 24.27
C ILE A 119 5.55 -23.03 24.65
N ASP A 120 5.03 -23.40 25.82
CA ASP A 120 3.79 -22.90 26.42
C ASP A 120 4.04 -22.28 27.82
N ASP A 121 5.29 -21.91 28.10
CA ASP A 121 5.70 -21.35 29.39
C ASP A 121 5.23 -19.87 29.55
N PRO A 122 4.51 -19.52 30.64
CA PRO A 122 4.01 -18.16 30.85
C PRO A 122 5.09 -17.07 30.96
N VAL A 123 6.25 -17.40 31.54
CA VAL A 123 7.38 -16.47 31.68
C VAL A 123 8.01 -16.21 30.31
N TRP A 124 8.11 -17.25 29.48
CA TRP A 124 8.49 -17.10 28.07
C TRP A 124 7.51 -16.22 27.31
N MET A 125 6.21 -16.50 27.38
CA MET A 125 5.19 -15.73 26.65
C MET A 125 5.24 -14.25 27.01
N LYS A 126 5.32 -13.94 28.29
CA LYS A 126 5.47 -12.56 28.77
C LYS A 126 6.76 -11.92 28.24
N THR A 127 7.88 -12.63 28.31
CA THR A 127 9.18 -12.14 27.85
C THR A 127 9.17 -11.82 26.35
N MET A 128 8.63 -12.72 25.52
CA MET A 128 8.53 -12.50 24.09
C MET A 128 7.53 -11.39 23.76
N ASN A 129 6.40 -11.32 24.46
CA ASN A 129 5.40 -10.27 24.22
C ASN A 129 5.99 -8.88 24.55
N ASP A 130 6.70 -8.77 25.68
CA ASP A 130 7.42 -7.55 26.06
C ASP A 130 8.46 -7.16 25.01
N ALA A 131 9.28 -8.10 24.53
CA ALA A 131 10.32 -7.84 23.55
C ALA A 131 9.75 -7.41 22.20
N VAL A 132 8.76 -8.14 21.69
CA VAL A 132 8.11 -7.94 20.40
C VAL A 132 7.31 -6.63 20.35
N ASN A 133 6.70 -6.23 21.47
CA ASN A 133 5.97 -4.97 21.58
C ASN A 133 6.84 -3.82 22.11
N SER A 134 8.11 -4.08 22.45
CA SER A 134 9.01 -3.03 22.90
C SER A 134 9.20 -2.02 21.78
N ARG A 135 9.17 -0.73 22.13
CA ARG A 135 9.44 0.36 21.18
C ARG A 135 10.93 0.64 21.03
N LYS A 136 11.78 -0.04 21.80
CA LYS A 136 13.23 0.18 21.84
C LYS A 136 13.92 -0.83 20.93
N ALA A 137 14.14 -0.40 19.68
CA ALA A 137 15.02 -1.15 18.79
C ALA A 137 16.48 -1.00 19.25
N GLU A 138 17.23 -2.09 19.18
CA GLU A 138 18.66 -2.08 19.39
C GLU A 138 19.36 -1.57 18.12
N THR A 139 20.28 -0.62 18.30
CA THR A 139 20.99 0.03 17.18
C THR A 139 22.33 -0.63 16.90
N ASN A 140 22.93 -1.24 17.92
CA ASN A 140 24.22 -1.94 17.82
C ASN A 140 24.02 -3.45 17.96
N ALA A 141 23.07 -4.01 17.22
CA ALA A 141 22.81 -5.44 17.24
C ALA A 141 23.99 -6.21 16.61
N PRO A 142 24.45 -7.30 17.24
CA PRO A 142 25.50 -8.15 16.68
C PRO A 142 25.01 -8.84 15.41
N VAL A 143 25.95 -9.23 14.55
CA VAL A 143 25.65 -10.03 13.37
C VAL A 143 24.98 -11.34 13.81
N MET A 144 23.88 -11.67 13.14
CA MET A 144 23.12 -12.88 13.43
C MET A 144 23.96 -14.12 13.09
N GLY A 145 24.27 -14.91 14.11
CA GLY A 145 24.95 -16.20 13.98
C GLY A 145 23.97 -17.37 14.07
N ASP A 146 24.31 -18.36 14.90
CA ASP A 146 23.40 -19.46 15.24
C ASP A 146 22.09 -18.90 15.80
N SER A 147 21.01 -19.19 15.10
CA SER A 147 19.70 -18.62 15.37
C SER A 147 18.61 -19.68 15.39
N TYR A 148 17.48 -19.29 15.94
CA TYR A 148 16.27 -20.08 16.07
C TYR A 148 15.15 -19.37 15.32
N ASP A 149 14.39 -20.15 14.57
CA ASP A 149 13.16 -19.70 13.97
C ASP A 149 12.04 -19.87 14.99
N LEU A 150 11.30 -18.79 15.24
CA LEU A 150 10.17 -18.73 16.14
C LEU A 150 8.89 -18.42 15.38
N LEU A 151 7.85 -19.17 15.66
CA LEU A 151 6.49 -18.88 15.23
C LEU A 151 5.63 -18.58 16.46
N LEU A 152 5.30 -17.30 16.65
CA LEU A 152 4.55 -16.79 17.79
C LEU A 152 3.06 -16.78 17.43
N PHE A 153 2.26 -17.60 18.10
CA PHE A 153 0.80 -17.59 17.94
C PHE A 153 0.16 -16.71 19.00
N TYR A 154 -0.87 -16.00 18.58
CA TYR A 154 -1.62 -15.06 19.39
C TYR A 154 -3.08 -15.49 19.43
N ASP A 155 -3.79 -15.10 20.48
CA ASP A 155 -5.19 -15.49 20.68
C ASP A 155 -6.11 -14.98 19.54
N ASN A 156 -5.84 -13.78 19.01
CA ASN A 156 -6.74 -13.12 18.05
C ASN A 156 -6.02 -12.42 16.88
N ARG A 157 -4.82 -12.87 16.51
CA ARG A 157 -4.13 -12.34 15.32
C ARG A 157 -3.26 -13.38 14.61
N LYS A 158 -2.87 -13.04 13.37
CA LYS A 158 -1.97 -13.86 12.56
C LYS A 158 -0.64 -14.09 13.31
N PRO A 159 -0.04 -15.30 13.20
CA PRO A 159 1.19 -15.59 13.88
C PRO A 159 2.36 -14.79 13.29
N ASP A 160 3.29 -14.41 14.16
CA ASP A 160 4.50 -13.70 13.76
C ASP A 160 5.67 -14.66 13.60
N LYS A 161 6.44 -14.44 12.53
CA LYS A 161 7.67 -15.17 12.24
C LYS A 161 8.85 -14.33 12.71
N CYS A 162 9.59 -14.86 13.67
CA CYS A 162 10.72 -14.19 14.29
C CYS A 162 11.98 -15.04 14.20
N LYS A 163 13.13 -14.38 14.24
CA LYS A 163 14.44 -15.00 14.46
C LYS A 163 14.96 -14.58 15.82
N LEU A 164 15.42 -15.55 16.58
CA LEU A 164 16.04 -15.36 17.88
C LEU A 164 17.48 -15.86 17.84
N TRP A 165 18.42 -15.11 18.38
CA TRP A 165 19.80 -15.56 18.51
C TRP A 165 20.41 -15.05 19.81
N VAL A 166 21.46 -15.76 20.25
CA VAL A 166 22.17 -15.46 21.48
C VAL A 166 23.58 -15.01 21.11
N HIS A 167 24.03 -13.90 21.70
CA HIS A 167 25.40 -13.40 21.53
C HIS A 167 25.91 -12.89 22.87
N ASN A 168 27.03 -13.45 23.35
CA ASN A 168 27.64 -13.11 24.64
C ASN A 168 26.67 -13.16 25.84
N GLY A 169 25.75 -14.14 25.86
CA GLY A 169 24.74 -14.29 26.91
C GLY A 169 23.54 -13.35 26.81
N GLU A 170 23.50 -12.49 25.79
CA GLU A 170 22.38 -11.60 25.52
C GLU A 170 21.51 -12.15 24.41
N VAL A 171 20.20 -11.95 24.52
CA VAL A 171 19.23 -12.49 23.56
C VAL A 171 18.66 -11.39 22.70
N TYR A 172 18.66 -11.65 21.40
CA TYR A 172 18.19 -10.75 20.37
C TYR A 172 17.04 -11.40 19.60
N LEU A 173 16.07 -10.58 19.22
CA LEU A 173 14.87 -10.99 18.51
C LEU A 173 14.62 -10.05 17.34
N LYS A 174 14.31 -10.61 16.17
CA LYS A 174 13.96 -9.85 14.97
C LYS A 174 12.73 -10.46 14.31
N ARG A 175 11.72 -9.64 14.00
CA ARG A 175 10.63 -10.08 13.13
C ARG A 175 11.11 -10.12 11.68
N ILE A 176 10.75 -11.15 10.92
CA ILE A 176 11.25 -11.32 9.55
C ILE A 176 10.75 -10.22 8.61
N LYS A 177 9.55 -9.67 8.87
CA LYS A 177 8.97 -8.57 8.09
C LYS A 177 9.58 -7.21 8.41
N GLU A 178 10.44 -7.11 9.42
CA GLU A 178 10.96 -5.86 9.94
C GLU A 178 12.49 -5.82 9.90
N THR A 179 13.04 -4.62 9.77
CA THR A 179 14.49 -4.39 9.85
C THR A 179 14.96 -4.19 11.29
N LYS A 180 14.04 -3.88 12.21
CA LYS A 180 14.35 -3.61 13.61
C LYS A 180 14.72 -4.89 14.36
N VAL A 181 15.76 -4.78 15.17
CA VAL A 181 16.18 -5.81 16.13
C VAL A 181 15.80 -5.35 17.52
N TYR A 182 15.33 -6.28 18.34
CA TYR A 182 14.95 -6.05 19.72
C TYR A 182 15.88 -6.85 20.62
N LYS A 183 16.38 -6.20 21.68
CA LYS A 183 17.18 -6.86 22.71
C LYS A 183 16.29 -7.20 23.90
N ILE A 184 16.37 -8.44 24.37
CA ILE A 184 15.66 -8.88 25.56
C ILE A 184 16.42 -8.39 26.80
N ASP A 185 15.69 -7.93 27.82
CA ASP A 185 16.28 -7.51 29.10
C ASP A 185 17.24 -8.58 29.65
N SER A 186 18.38 -8.17 30.20
CA SER A 186 19.44 -9.09 30.64
C SER A 186 18.96 -10.13 31.67
N GLY A 187 18.10 -9.74 32.62
CA GLY A 187 17.52 -10.65 33.60
C GLY A 187 16.61 -11.73 32.98
N LYS A 188 15.93 -11.41 31.87
CA LYS A 188 15.09 -12.35 31.12
C LYS A 188 15.90 -13.15 30.10
N SER A 189 17.02 -12.60 29.61
CA SER A 189 17.94 -13.28 28.70
C SER A 189 18.47 -14.58 29.31
N VAL A 190 18.85 -14.58 30.59
CA VAL A 190 19.31 -15.80 31.30
C VAL A 190 18.23 -16.89 31.34
N PHE A 191 16.97 -16.51 31.57
CA PHE A 191 15.86 -17.46 31.52
C PHE A 191 15.70 -18.07 30.13
N VAL A 192 15.72 -17.23 29.10
CA VAL A 192 15.57 -17.65 27.69
C VAL A 192 16.70 -18.59 27.27
N THR A 193 17.96 -18.26 27.59
CA THR A 193 19.10 -19.12 27.24
C THR A 193 19.02 -20.47 27.94
N ASN A 194 18.66 -20.50 29.23
CA ASN A 194 18.51 -21.75 29.98
C ASN A 194 17.39 -22.64 29.43
N LEU A 195 16.28 -22.04 29.00
CA LEU A 195 15.17 -22.77 28.39
C LEU A 195 15.60 -23.37 27.04
N ILE A 196 16.29 -22.60 26.20
CA ILE A 196 16.81 -23.07 24.91
C ILE A 196 17.76 -24.25 25.12
N ASP A 197 18.72 -24.12 26.04
CA ASP A 197 19.67 -25.20 26.37
C ASP A 197 18.95 -26.48 26.84
N LYS A 198 17.90 -26.34 27.64
CA LYS A 198 17.08 -27.48 28.10
C LYS A 198 16.37 -28.15 26.93
N ILE A 199 15.81 -27.36 26.01
CA ILE A 199 15.12 -27.85 24.82
C ILE A 199 16.09 -28.56 23.88
N GLU A 200 17.27 -27.99 23.62
CA GLU A 200 18.29 -28.61 22.76
C GLU A 200 18.76 -29.95 23.35
N LYS A 201 18.98 -30.02 24.67
CA LYS A 201 19.33 -31.27 25.35
C LYS A 201 18.23 -32.32 25.22
N GLN A 202 16.96 -31.93 25.29
CA GLN A 202 15.84 -32.86 25.12
C GLN A 202 15.68 -33.35 23.67
N ALA A 203 16.01 -32.52 22.68
CA ALA A 203 15.93 -32.87 21.26
C ALA A 203 17.10 -33.76 20.77
N ALA A 204 18.18 -33.84 21.55
CA ALA A 204 19.38 -34.64 21.24
C ALA A 204 19.30 -36.11 21.69
N PHE A 205 18.29 -36.49 22.49
CA PHE A 205 17.97 -37.88 22.85
C PHE A 205 16.83 -38.43 21.98
#